data_AF-A0A349YQY8-F1
#
_entry.id   AF-A0A349YQY8-F1
#
_cell.length_a   1.000
_cell.length_b   1.000
_cell.length_c   1.000
_cell.angle_alpha   90.00
_cell.angle_beta   90.00
_cell.angle_gamma   90.00
#
_symmetry.space_group_name_H-M   'P 1'
#
loop_
_entity.id
_entity.type
_entity.pdbx_description
1 polymer ?
#
loop_
_entity_poly.entity_id
_entity_poly.type
_entity_poly.pdbx_seq_one_letter_code
_entity_poly.pdbx_strand_id
1 'polypeptide(L)'
;MGEKKGFFSKLVSGLTKTRNNIVAGIDNIFSGFSSIDEDFYEELEEILIMADLGIATTTNVIENLRQKVKEQKIKEPSACKELLIESLK
;
A
#
# COMPACT_ATOMS: atom_id res chain seq x y z
N MET A 1 -18.65 -15.59 10.83
CA MET A 1 -18.18 -14.58 9.85
C MET A 1 -16.65 -14.52 9.92
N GLY A 2 -15.92 -15.38 9.21
CA GLY A 2 -14.46 -15.42 9.40
C GLY A 2 -13.74 -16.43 8.53
N GLU A 3 -13.65 -16.17 7.23
CA GLU A 3 -12.85 -17.03 6.32
C GLU A 3 -12.00 -16.26 5.29
N LYS A 4 -11.84 -14.92 5.41
CA LYS A 4 -10.94 -14.15 4.52
C LYS A 4 -9.56 -13.81 5.10
N LYS A 5 -9.34 -13.97 6.42
CA LYS A 5 -8.02 -13.71 7.06
C LYS A 5 -6.98 -14.81 6.78
N GLY A 6 -7.40 -16.04 6.46
CA GLY A 6 -6.50 -17.19 6.36
C GLY A 6 -5.74 -17.34 5.03
N PHE A 7 -6.28 -16.79 3.93
CA PHE A 7 -5.65 -16.90 2.61
C PHE A 7 -4.57 -15.81 2.43
N PHE A 8 -4.86 -14.58 2.85
CA PHE A 8 -3.94 -13.44 2.73
C PHE A 8 -2.81 -13.48 3.75
N SER A 9 -3.06 -13.87 5.00
CA SER A 9 -1.98 -14.01 5.99
C SER A 9 -0.95 -15.07 5.57
N LYS A 10 -1.36 -16.11 4.82
CA LYS A 10 -0.45 -17.09 4.22
C LYS A 10 0.34 -16.52 3.04
N LEU A 11 -0.30 -15.74 2.15
CA LEU A 11 0.39 -15.03 1.06
C LEU A 11 1.41 -14.02 1.62
N VAL A 12 1.01 -13.18 2.58
CA VAL A 12 1.83 -12.15 3.23
C VAL A 12 2.96 -12.77 4.06
N SER A 13 2.75 -13.93 4.71
CA SER A 13 3.82 -14.64 5.43
C SER A 13 4.93 -15.18 4.51
N GLY A 14 4.57 -15.58 3.27
CA GLY A 14 5.52 -16.01 2.24
C GLY A 14 6.30 -14.85 1.61
N LEU A 15 5.78 -13.63 1.75
CA LEU A 15 6.27 -12.39 1.17
C LEU A 15 7.18 -11.59 2.12
N THR A 16 7.79 -12.21 3.13
CA THR A 16 8.65 -11.50 4.12
C THR A 16 9.80 -10.71 3.45
N LYS A 17 10.36 -11.21 2.34
CA LYS A 17 11.32 -10.44 1.50
C LYS A 17 10.65 -9.29 0.73
N THR A 18 9.45 -9.53 0.19
CA THR A 18 8.64 -8.55 -0.52
C THR A 18 8.24 -7.41 0.41
N ARG A 19 7.88 -7.68 1.67
CA ARG A 19 7.64 -6.65 2.69
C ARG A 19 8.84 -5.72 2.83
N ASN A 20 10.06 -6.24 2.89
CA ASN A 20 11.25 -5.40 3.03
C ASN A 20 11.56 -4.61 1.75
N ASN A 21 11.38 -5.21 0.57
CA ASN A 21 11.58 -4.52 -0.72
C ASN A 21 10.52 -3.44 -0.96
N ILE A 22 9.25 -3.72 -0.61
CA ILE A 22 8.14 -2.79 -0.65
C ILE A 22 8.41 -1.61 0.29
N VAL A 23 8.82 -1.88 1.53
CA VAL A 23 9.12 -0.80 2.51
C VAL A 23 10.25 0.10 2.01
N ALA A 24 11.32 -0.45 1.42
CA ALA A 24 12.40 0.36 0.88
C ALA A 24 11.99 1.22 -0.34
N GLY A 25 11.16 0.69 -1.24
CA GLY A 25 10.65 1.45 -2.40
C GLY A 25 9.62 2.51 -2.01
N ILE A 26 8.76 2.19 -1.04
CA ILE A 26 7.77 3.10 -0.45
C ILE A 26 8.46 4.31 0.18
N ASP A 27 9.54 4.13 0.95
CA ASP A 27 10.21 5.24 1.63
C ASP A 27 10.67 6.36 0.68
N ASN A 28 11.04 6.01 -0.56
CA ASN A 28 11.43 6.99 -1.58
C ASN A 28 10.23 7.78 -2.12
N ILE A 29 9.08 7.15 -2.40
CA ILE A 29 7.87 7.88 -2.81
C ILE A 29 7.43 8.82 -1.70
N PHE A 30 7.31 8.31 -0.48
CA PHE A 30 6.78 9.09 0.63
C PHE A 30 7.69 10.24 1.07
N SER A 31 8.94 10.28 0.60
CA SER A 31 9.85 11.43 0.75
C SER A 31 9.89 12.35 -0.47
N GLY A 32 9.47 11.88 -1.64
CA GLY A 32 9.39 12.67 -2.88
C GLY A 32 8.11 13.50 -3.03
N PHE A 33 7.01 13.11 -2.38
CA PHE A 33 5.73 13.79 -2.47
C PHE A 33 5.42 14.65 -1.24
N SER A 34 4.94 15.88 -1.46
CA SER A 34 4.46 16.79 -0.40
C SER A 34 2.96 16.67 -0.11
N SER A 35 2.21 15.99 -0.98
CA SER A 35 0.76 15.87 -0.95
C SER A 35 0.32 14.47 -1.34
N ILE A 36 -0.87 14.08 -0.87
CA ILE A 36 -1.54 12.85 -1.27
C ILE A 36 -2.57 13.23 -2.35
N ASP A 37 -2.09 13.30 -3.59
CA ASP A 37 -2.86 13.63 -4.80
C ASP A 37 -2.88 12.45 -5.78
N GLU A 38 -3.43 12.67 -6.96
CA GLU A 38 -3.54 11.62 -7.99
C GLU A 38 -2.15 11.12 -8.44
N ASP A 39 -1.21 12.03 -8.66
CA ASP A 39 0.16 11.69 -9.07
C ASP A 39 0.84 10.78 -8.03
N PHE A 40 0.66 11.08 -6.74
CA PHE A 40 1.14 10.22 -5.65
C PHE A 40 0.58 8.80 -5.72
N TYR A 41 -0.73 8.66 -6.00
CA TYR A 41 -1.37 7.34 -6.08
C TYR A 41 -0.96 6.56 -7.33
N GLU A 42 -0.76 7.23 -8.46
CA GLU A 42 -0.28 6.62 -9.70
C GLU A 42 1.14 6.05 -9.53
N GLU A 43 2.06 6.83 -8.96
CA GLU A 43 3.44 6.37 -8.73
C GLU A 43 3.48 5.22 -7.70
N LEU A 44 2.65 5.30 -6.66
CA LEU A 44 2.50 4.22 -5.69
C LEU A 44 1.96 2.94 -6.31
N GLU A 45 0.98 3.03 -7.22
CA GLU A 45 0.45 1.88 -7.97
C GLU A 45 1.54 1.23 -8.82
N GLU A 46 2.33 2.01 -9.56
CA GLU A 46 3.42 1.51 -10.38
C GLU A 46 4.45 0.72 -9.56
N ILE A 47 4.91 1.28 -8.43
CA ILE A 47 5.87 0.58 -7.56
C ILE A 47 5.30 -0.72 -7.00
N LEU A 48 4.06 -0.70 -6.53
CA LEU A 48 3.43 -1.91 -5.98
C LEU A 48 3.29 -3.00 -7.06
N ILE A 49 2.97 -2.63 -8.30
CA ILE A 49 2.97 -3.57 -9.43
C ILE A 49 4.38 -4.14 -9.67
N MET A 50 5.42 -3.30 -9.68
CA MET A 50 6.81 -3.73 -9.83
C MET A 50 7.31 -4.59 -8.66
N ALA A 51 6.71 -4.46 -7.49
CA ALA A 51 7.03 -5.21 -6.28
C ALA A 51 6.33 -6.58 -6.19
N ASP A 52 5.97 -7.18 -7.32
CA ASP A 52 5.35 -8.50 -7.45
C ASP A 52 3.92 -8.65 -6.87
N LEU A 53 3.17 -7.56 -6.62
CA LEU A 53 1.75 -7.67 -6.23
C LEU A 53 0.85 -7.99 -7.43
N GLY A 54 1.24 -7.52 -8.62
CA GLY A 54 0.43 -7.59 -9.85
C GLY A 54 -0.73 -6.59 -9.86
N ILE A 55 -1.17 -6.24 -11.08
CA ILE A 55 -2.14 -5.16 -11.36
C ILE A 55 -3.41 -5.30 -10.51
N ALA A 56 -4.09 -6.44 -10.58
CA ALA A 56 -5.38 -6.62 -9.89
C ALA A 56 -5.27 -6.48 -8.37
N THR A 57 -4.18 -6.96 -7.76
CA THR A 57 -3.96 -6.83 -6.32
C THR A 57 -3.68 -5.37 -5.98
N THR A 58 -2.79 -4.72 -6.74
CA THR A 58 -2.40 -3.34 -6.49
C THR A 58 -3.59 -2.39 -6.59
N THR A 59 -4.40 -2.47 -7.64
CA THR A 59 -5.57 -1.59 -7.79
C THR A 59 -6.53 -1.72 -6.60
N ASN A 60 -6.75 -2.94 -6.10
CA ASN A 60 -7.57 -3.16 -4.90
C ASN A 60 -6.95 -2.54 -3.62
N VAL A 61 -5.61 -2.57 -3.49
CA VAL A 61 -4.90 -1.94 -2.38
C VAL A 61 -5.01 -0.42 -2.44
N ILE A 62 -4.81 0.17 -3.63
CA ILE A 62 -4.87 1.62 -3.85
C ILE A 62 -6.28 2.15 -3.59
N GLU A 63 -7.32 1.49 -4.09
CA GLU A 63 -8.72 1.89 -3.83
C GLU A 63 -9.04 1.84 -2.33
N ASN A 64 -8.60 0.79 -1.62
CA ASN A 64 -8.78 0.69 -0.18
C ASN A 64 -8.03 1.80 0.58
N LEU A 65 -6.80 2.10 0.17
CA LEU A 65 -5.98 3.17 0.72
C LEU A 65 -6.66 4.53 0.53
N ARG A 66 -7.12 4.85 -0.69
CA ARG A 66 -7.86 6.08 -1.02
C ARG A 66 -9.09 6.26 -0.13
N GLN A 67 -9.89 5.20 0.02
CA GLN A 67 -11.06 5.22 0.89
C GLN A 67 -10.70 5.57 2.33
N LYS A 68 -9.71 4.88 2.91
CA LYS A 68 -9.30 5.09 4.29
C LYS A 68 -8.64 6.46 4.52
N VAL A 69 -7.81 6.94 3.58
CA VAL A 69 -7.23 8.29 3.63
C VAL A 69 -8.32 9.34 3.70
N LYS A 70 -9.38 9.19 2.89
CA LYS A 70 -10.53 10.09 2.89
C LYS A 70 -11.33 10.01 4.19
N GLU A 71 -11.62 8.80 4.68
CA GLU A 71 -12.37 8.58 5.92
C GLU A 71 -11.65 9.16 7.14
N GLN A 72 -10.33 8.98 7.21
CA GLN A 72 -9.49 9.44 8.32
C GLN A 72 -8.96 10.86 8.12
N LYS A 73 -9.29 11.51 6.99
CA LYS A 73 -8.84 12.86 6.61
C LYS A 73 -7.32 13.01 6.68
N ILE A 74 -6.60 11.98 6.27
CA ILE A 74 -5.13 11.99 6.22
C ILE A 74 -4.69 12.97 5.14
N LYS A 75 -3.74 13.85 5.51
CA LYS A 75 -3.13 14.83 4.60
C LYS A 75 -1.64 14.64 4.45
N GLU A 76 -1.01 14.06 5.47
CA GLU A 76 0.43 13.85 5.52
C GLU A 76 0.79 12.52 4.85
N PRO A 77 1.69 12.50 3.85
CA PRO A 77 2.16 11.27 3.23
C PRO A 77 2.68 10.26 4.25
N SER A 78 3.40 10.70 5.29
CA SER A 78 3.91 9.83 6.36
C SER A 78 2.82 9.03 7.07
N ALA A 79 1.66 9.63 7.33
CA ALA A 79 0.51 8.93 7.92
C ALA A 79 -0.17 7.99 6.92
N CYS A 80 -0.19 8.34 5.63
CA CYS A 80 -0.69 7.47 4.57
C CYS A 80 0.18 6.21 4.41
N LYS A 81 1.50 6.32 4.59
CA LYS A 81 2.44 5.19 4.61
C LYS A 81 2.10 4.18 5.70
N GLU A 82 1.85 4.64 6.93
CA GLU A 82 1.47 3.76 8.03
C GLU A 82 0.19 2.99 7.71
N LEU A 83 -0.78 3.69 7.11
CA LEU A 83 -2.06 3.12 6.74
C LEU A 83 -1.97 2.12 5.58
N LEU A 84 -1.08 2.36 4.61
CA LEU A 84 -0.74 1.39 3.57
C LEU A 84 -0.11 0.14 4.18
N ILE A 85 0.87 0.29 5.08
CA ILE A 85 1.52 -0.83 5.77
C ILE A 85 0.49 -1.63 6.59
N GLU A 86 -0.47 -0.97 7.23
CA GLU A 86 -1.57 -1.64 7.93
C GLU A 86 -2.51 -2.38 6.97
N SER A 87 -2.80 -1.79 5.80
CA SER A 87 -3.68 -2.39 4.79
C SER A 87 -3.06 -3.62 4.10
N LEU A 88 -1.73 -3.76 4.17
CA LEU A 88 -0.98 -4.92 3.67
C LEU A 88 -0.78 -6.04 4.72
N LYS A 89 -1.23 -5.85 5.97
CA LYS A 89 -1.20 -6.87 7.05
C LYS A 89 -2.45 -7.74 7.05
#